data_AF-A0A2A5EF22-F1
#
_entry.id   AF-A0A2A5EF22-F1
#
_cell.length_a   1.000
_cell.length_b   1.000
_cell.length_c   1.000
_cell.angle_alpha   90.00
_cell.angle_beta   90.00
_cell.angle_gamma   90.00
#
_symmetry.space_group_name_H-M   'P 1'
#
loop_
_entity.id
_entity.type
_entity.pdbx_description
1 polymer ?
#
loop_
_entity_poly.entity_id
_entity_poly.type
_entity_poly.pdbx_seq_one_letter_code
_entity_poly.pdbx_strand_id
1 'polypeptide(L)' 'MNVHFTDKQQAYIKSQIEQGDYQNASELVREALRMHQIYRVKVIEDLRTAVHQGMSSGTSSRSVSDIIADGVKRHAKS' A
#
# COMPACT_ATOMS: atom_id res chain seq x y z
N MET A 1 -22.78 -8.90 -12.60
CA MET A 1 -22.76 -8.48 -11.18
C MET A 1 -23.50 -7.16 -11.09
N ASN A 2 -24.45 -7.00 -10.18
CA ASN A 2 -25.13 -5.72 -9.95
C ASN A 2 -24.57 -5.10 -8.66
N VAL A 3 -24.13 -3.85 -8.71
CA VAL A 3 -23.50 -3.14 -7.59
C VAL A 3 -24.25 -1.82 -7.42
N HIS A 4 -24.67 -1.54 -6.18
CA HIS A 4 -25.33 -0.29 -5.85
C HIS A 4 -24.32 0.67 -5.23
N PHE A 5 -24.25 1.87 -5.78
CA PHE A 5 -23.38 2.94 -5.31
C PHE A 5 -24.19 3.97 -4.53
N THR A 6 -23.54 4.56 -3.52
CA THR A 6 -24.08 5.76 -2.86
C THR A 6 -24.18 6.92 -3.84
N ASP A 7 -25.07 7.88 -3.57
CA ASP A 7 -25.27 9.05 -4.44
C ASP A 7 -23.96 9.83 -4.67
N LYS A 8 -23.12 9.94 -3.64
CA LYS A 8 -21.80 10.57 -3.75
C LYS A 8 -20.88 9.84 -4.73
N GLN A 9 -20.87 8.51 -4.71
CA GLN A 9 -20.08 7.69 -5.64
C GLN A 9 -20.62 7.78 -7.06
N GLN A 10 -21.95 7.82 -7.24
CA GLN A 10 -22.55 8.00 -8.56
C GLN A 10 -22.19 9.37 -9.16
N ALA A 11 -22.27 10.44 -8.37
CA ALA A 11 -21.86 11.78 -8.79
C ALA A 11 -20.37 11.82 -9.20
N TYR A 12 -19.50 11.18 -8.41
CA TYR A 12 -18.08 11.05 -8.73
C TYR A 12 -17.86 10.29 -10.05
N ILE A 13 -18.45 9.08 -10.20
CA ILE A 13 -18.35 8.28 -11.42
C ILE A 13 -18.80 9.09 -12.64
N LYS A 14 -19.94 9.79 -12.53
CA LYS A 14 -20.47 10.63 -13.59
C LYS A 14 -19.48 11.72 -13.99
N SER A 15 -18.90 12.44 -13.01
CA SER A 15 -17.94 13.51 -13.28
C SER A 15 -16.69 13.02 -14.03
N GLN A 16 -16.21 11.81 -13.72
CA GLN A 16 -15.04 11.20 -14.34
C GLN A 16 -15.31 10.78 -15.80
N ILE A 17 -16.54 10.36 -16.10
CA ILE A 17 -16.97 10.08 -17.48
C ILE A 17 -17.13 11.37 -18.28
N GLU A 18 -17.74 12.40 -17.67
CA GLU A 18 -17.94 13.71 -18.32
C GLU A 18 -16.63 14.42 -18.64
N GLN A 19 -15.59 14.22 -17.81
CA GLN A 19 -14.23 14.73 -18.07
C GLN A 19 -13.51 13.96 -19.18
N GLY A 20 -14.00 12.78 -19.58
CA GLY A 20 -13.39 11.93 -20.58
C GLY A 20 -12.29 11.01 -20.05
N ASP A 21 -12.05 11.00 -18.73
CA ASP A 21 -11.05 10.13 -18.09
C ASP A 21 -11.43 8.64 -18.20
N TYR A 22 -12.73 8.35 -18.30
CA TYR A 22 -13.27 6.99 -18.44
C TYR A 22 -14.45 6.96 -19.41
N GLN A 23 -14.58 5.87 -20.16
CA GLN A 23 -15.69 5.71 -21.13
C GLN A 23 -16.99 5.23 -20.47
N ASN A 24 -16.89 4.55 -19.32
CA ASN A 24 -18.03 4.05 -18.56
C ASN A 24 -17.67 3.74 -17.11
N ALA A 25 -18.70 3.55 -16.29
CA ALA A 25 -18.55 3.23 -14.87
C ALA A 25 -17.76 1.93 -14.62
N SER A 26 -17.91 0.92 -15.48
CA SER A 26 -17.23 -0.37 -15.31
C SER A 26 -15.72 -0.25 -15.44
N GLU A 27 -15.24 0.68 -16.27
CA GLU A 27 -13.82 0.96 -16.43
C GLU A 27 -13.22 1.56 -15.15
N LEU A 28 -13.83 2.62 -14.63
CA LEU A 28 -13.43 3.22 -13.36
C LEU A 28 -13.46 2.21 -12.21
N VAL A 29 -14.50 1.38 -12.13
CA VAL A 29 -14.64 0.37 -11.08
C VAL A 29 -13.53 -0.68 -11.18
N ARG A 30 -13.19 -1.16 -12.38
CA ARG A 30 -12.07 -2.10 -12.57
C ARG A 30 -10.76 -1.49 -12.11
N GLU A 31 -10.53 -0.23 -12.44
CA GLU A 31 -9.31 0.48 -12.07
C GLU A 31 -9.23 0.70 -10.55
N ALA A 32 -10.32 1.13 -9.92
CA ALA A 32 -10.41 1.27 -8.47
C ALA A 32 -10.15 -0.05 -7.74
N LEU A 33 -10.69 -1.17 -8.26
CA LEU A 33 -10.44 -2.50 -7.72
C LEU A 33 -8.99 -2.94 -7.90
N ARG A 34 -8.37 -2.65 -9.05
CA ARG A 34 -6.94 -2.91 -9.28
C ARG A 34 -6.09 -2.15 -8.27
N MET A 35 -6.37 -0.87 -8.05
CA MET A 35 -5.68 -0.06 -7.05
C MET A 35 -5.90 -0.57 -5.62
N HIS A 36 -7.13 -0.99 -5.30
CA HIS A 36 -7.44 -1.62 -4.02
C HIS A 36 -6.65 -2.91 -3.80
N GLN A 37 -6.58 -3.78 -4.81
CA GLN A 37 -5.84 -5.03 -4.76
C GLN A 37 -4.34 -4.76 -4.58
N ILE A 38 -3.76 -3.85 -5.37
CA ILE A 38 -2.34 -3.49 -5.23
C ILE A 38 -2.07 -2.96 -3.83
N TYR A 39 -2.90 -2.05 -3.32
CA TYR A 39 -2.70 -1.50 -1.99
C TYR A 39 -2.79 -2.57 -0.90
N ARG A 40 -3.83 -3.42 -0.94
CA ARG A 40 -3.98 -4.50 0.03
C ARG A 40 -2.85 -5.52 -0.07
N VAL A 41 -2.58 -6.04 -1.27
CA VAL A 41 -1.57 -7.08 -1.45
C VAL A 41 -0.20 -6.52 -1.13
N LYS A 42 0.22 -5.42 -1.76
CA LYS A 42 1.56 -4.91 -1.58
C LYS A 42 1.79 -4.41 -0.15
N VAL A 43 0.98 -3.47 0.32
CA VAL A 43 1.28 -2.84 1.62
C VAL A 43 1.07 -3.82 2.78
N ILE A 44 -0.03 -4.56 2.79
CA ILE A 44 -0.34 -5.41 3.95
C ILE A 44 0.52 -6.68 3.94
N GLU A 45 0.72 -7.33 2.79
CA GLU A 45 1.56 -8.54 2.75
C GLU A 45 3.05 -8.22 2.90
N ASP A 46 3.55 -7.10 2.36
CA ASP A 46 4.94 -6.71 2.58
C ASP A 46 5.18 -6.40 4.07
N LEU A 47 4.25 -5.70 4.73
CA LEU A 47 4.31 -5.44 6.17
C LEU A 47 4.25 -6.73 6.99
N ARG A 48 3.31 -7.63 6.67
CA ARG A 48 3.20 -8.95 7.34
C ARG A 48 4.48 -9.74 7.18
N THR A 49 5.05 -9.75 5.98
CA THR A 49 6.31 -10.44 5.68
C THR A 49 7.46 -9.87 6.50
N ALA A 50 7.60 -8.54 6.55
CA ALA A 50 8.63 -7.88 7.35
C ALA A 50 8.48 -8.16 8.85
N VAL A 51 7.25 -8.15 9.37
CA VAL A 51 6.96 -8.50 10.77
C VAL A 51 7.32 -9.97 11.05
N HIS A 52 6.90 -10.90 10.18
CA HIS A 52 7.24 -12.31 10.32
C HIS A 52 8.74 -12.56 10.29
N GLN A 53 9.48 -11.89 9.39
CA GLN A 53 10.94 -11.95 9.35
C GLN A 53 11.57 -11.41 10.64
N GLY A 54 11.06 -10.29 11.17
CA GLY A 54 11.51 -9.76 12.46
C GLY A 54 11.27 -10.73 13.61
N MET A 55 10.07 -11.30 13.70
CA MET A 55 9.72 -12.27 14.74
C MET A 55 10.53 -13.57 14.63
N SER A 56 10.78 -14.07 13.42
CA SER A 56 11.56 -15.29 13.21
C SER A 56 13.06 -15.08 13.39
N SER A 57 13.56 -13.84 13.31
CA SER A 57 14.98 -13.50 13.52
C SER A 57 15.43 -13.61 14.97
N GLY A 58 14.50 -13.80 15.92
CA GLY A 58 14.79 -13.91 17.34
C GLY A 58 15.04 -12.55 18.02
N THR A 59 15.33 -12.60 19.32
CA THR A 59 15.57 -11.37 20.09
C THR A 59 17.01 -10.88 19.89
N SER A 60 17.16 -9.59 19.59
CA SER A 60 18.48 -8.97 19.52
C SER A 60 19.01 -8.67 20.92
N SER A 61 20.28 -8.98 21.16
CA SER A 61 21.01 -8.56 22.37
C SER A 61 21.62 -7.16 22.26
N ARG A 62 21.47 -6.50 21.11
CA ARG A 62 22.07 -5.18 20.84
C ARG A 62 21.35 -4.09 21.62
N SER A 63 22.13 -3.22 22.24
CA SER A 63 21.62 -1.97 22.79
C SER A 63 21.35 -0.94 21.69
N VAL A 64 20.55 0.09 22.00
CA VAL A 64 20.32 1.22 21.10
C VAL A 64 21.64 1.90 20.72
N SER A 65 22.57 2.04 21.67
CA SER A 65 23.92 2.58 21.41
C SER A 65 24.72 1.74 20.42
N ASP A 66 24.64 0.41 20.49
CA ASP A 66 25.32 -0.49 19.54
C ASP A 66 24.76 -0.36 18.13
N ILE A 67 23.46 -0.10 18.01
CA ILE A 67 22.78 0.09 16.71
C ILE A 67 23.23 1.40 16.08
N ILE A 68 23.24 2.49 16.85
CA ILE A 68 23.64 3.82 16.36
C ILE A 68 25.12 3.83 15.96
N ALA A 69 26.02 3.32 16.80
CA ALA A 69 27.45 3.32 16.53
C ALA A 69 27.80 2.54 15.25
N ASP A 70 27.15 1.40 15.03
CA ASP A 70 27.28 0.58 13.83
C ASP A 70 26.72 1.29 12.58
N GLY A 71 25.59 1.99 12.70
CA GLY A 71 25.04 2.82 11.64
C GLY A 71 26.01 3.93 11.18
N VAL A 72 26.59 4.67 12.12
CA VAL A 72 27.60 5.72 11.84
C VAL A 72 28.82 5.13 11.13
N LYS A 73 29.31 3.98 11.59
CA LYS A 73 30.46 3.29 10.97
C LYS A 73 30.19 2.85 9.53
N ARG A 74 28.98 2.40 9.21
CA ARG A 74 28.59 2.03 7.84
C ARG A 74 28.54 3.23 6.90
N HIS A 75 27.94 4.33 7.34
CA HIS A 75 27.82 5.53 6.52
C HIS A 75 29.15 6.26 6.33
N ALA A 76 30.04 6.25 7.32
CA ALA A 76 31.38 6.84 7.20
C ALA A 76 32.33 6.05 6.26
N LYS A 77 31.96 4.82 5.87
CA LYS A 77 32.72 3.96 4.94
C LYS A 77 32.15 3.95 3.52
N SER A 78 31.02 4.62 3.28
CA SER A 78 30.38 4.79 1.98
C SER A 78 30.76 6.13 1.36
#